data_AF-A0A074KSS5-F1
#
_entry.id   AF-A0A074KSS5-F1
#
_cell.length_a   1.000
_cell.length_b   1.000
_cell.length_c   1.000
_cell.angle_alpha   90.00
_cell.angle_beta   90.00
_cell.angle_gamma   90.00
#
_symmetry.space_group_name_H-M   'P 1'
#
loop_
_entity.id
_entity.type
_entity.pdbx_description
1 polymer ?
#
loop_
_entity_poly.entity_id
_entity_poly.type
_entity_poly.pdbx_seq_one_letter_code
_entity_poly.pdbx_strand_id
1 'polypeptide(L)' 'MLQAFSIILLLLVYLSLFFILMGMIRPVYVLWFLDRGNRLKVIYIYGVAALSFYVLYHLLSIV' A
#
# COMPACT_ATOMS: atom_id res chain seq x y z
N MET A 1 19.70 6.29 11.41
CA MET A 1 18.46 5.57 11.74
C MET A 1 17.27 6.08 10.94
N LEU A 2 17.03 7.39 10.88
CA LEU A 2 15.93 8.00 10.12
C LEU A 2 15.88 7.59 8.63
N GLN A 3 17.05 7.51 7.97
CA GLN A 3 17.16 7.01 6.59
C GLN A 3 16.67 5.56 6.39
N ALA A 4 16.87 4.68 7.38
CA ALA A 4 16.37 3.31 7.25
C ALA A 4 14.83 3.29 7.28
N PHE A 5 14.22 4.13 8.12
CA PHE A 5 12.77 4.28 8.18
C PHE A 5 12.19 4.85 6.88
N SER A 6 12.84 5.84 6.25
CA SER A 6 12.36 6.38 4.97
C SER A 6 12.43 5.34 3.85
N ILE A 7 13.48 4.50 3.80
CA ILE A 7 13.58 3.40 2.84
C ILE A 7 12.46 2.37 3.06
N ILE A 8 12.18 2.01 4.32
CA ILE A 8 11.10 1.07 4.65
C ILE A 8 9.74 1.64 4.24
N LEU A 9 9.47 2.93 4.50
CA LEU A 9 8.22 3.58 4.07
C LEU A 9 8.07 3.57 2.55
N LEU A 10 9.14 3.90 1.82
CA LEU A 10 9.15 3.84 0.36
C LEU A 10 8.86 2.42 -0.15
N LEU A 11 9.46 1.41 0.48
CA LEU A 11 9.21 0.00 0.16
C LEU A 11 7.75 -0.39 0.42
N LEU A 12 7.16 0.06 1.52
CA LEU A 12 5.74 -0.16 1.83
C LEU A 12 4.80 0.52 0.81
N VAL A 13 5.14 1.71 0.32
CA VAL A 13 4.40 2.36 -0.78
C VAL A 13 4.42 1.45 -2.00
N TYR A 14 5.60 1.02 -2.47
CA TYR A 14 5.68 0.14 -3.64
C TYR A 14 4.97 -1.20 -3.43
N LEU A 15 5.05 -1.78 -2.23
CA LEU A 15 4.38 -3.03 -1.90
C LEU A 15 2.85 -2.87 -1.93
N SER A 16 2.32 -1.76 -1.40
CA SER A 16 0.89 -1.48 -1.45
C SER A 16 0.38 -1.27 -2.88
N LEU A 17 1.14 -0.57 -3.74
CA LEU A 17 0.84 -0.45 -5.17
C LEU A 17 0.86 -1.81 -5.87
N PHE A 18 1.84 -2.67 -5.57
CA PHE A 18 1.90 -4.03 -6.09
C PHE A 18 0.66 -4.86 -5.71
N PHE A 19 0.19 -4.74 -4.45
CA PHE A 19 -1.04 -5.39 -4.01
C PHE A 19 -2.30 -4.83 -4.67
N ILE A 20 -2.36 -3.54 -5.01
CA ILE A 20 -3.46 -3.01 -5.83
C ILE A 20 -3.47 -3.72 -7.19
N LEU A 21 -2.33 -3.80 -7.87
CA LEU A 21 -2.22 -4.47 -9.18
C LEU A 21 -2.63 -5.96 -9.10
N MET A 22 -2.14 -6.69 -8.10
CA MET A 22 -2.54 -8.09 -7.89
C MET A 22 -4.04 -8.24 -7.59
N GLY A 23 -4.60 -7.36 -6.77
CA GLY A 23 -6.02 -7.41 -6.40
C GLY A 23 -6.96 -6.97 -7.54
N MET A 24 -6.45 -6.22 -8.53
CA MET A 24 -7.17 -5.95 -9.78
C MET A 24 -7.29 -7.21 -10.65
N ILE A 25 -6.28 -8.09 -10.67
CA ILE A 25 -6.34 -9.39 -11.35
C ILE A 25 -7.34 -10.30 -10.64
N ARG A 26 -7.11 -10.58 -9.36
CA ARG A 26 -8.08 -11.25 -8.48
C ARG A 26 -7.98 -10.71 -7.05
N PRO A 27 -9.09 -10.19 -6.47
CA PRO A 27 -9.10 -9.66 -5.10
C PRO A 27 -8.65 -10.68 -4.06
N VAL A 28 -8.89 -11.97 -4.32
CA VAL A 28 -8.57 -13.09 -3.44
C VAL A 28 -7.07 -13.21 -3.15
N TYR A 29 -6.19 -12.82 -4.08
CA TYR A 29 -4.74 -12.89 -3.85
C TYR A 29 -4.28 -12.00 -2.70
N VAL A 30 -5.07 -10.97 -2.39
CA VAL A 30 -4.64 -9.86 -1.56
C VAL A 30 -5.53 -9.75 -0.32
N LEU A 31 -6.85 -9.87 -0.50
CA LEU A 31 -7.81 -9.84 0.59
C LEU A 31 -8.17 -11.22 1.16
N TRP A 32 -7.52 -12.30 0.69
CA TRP A 32 -7.72 -13.70 1.11
C TRP A 32 -9.20 -14.06 1.32
N PHE A 33 -9.71 -13.86 2.55
CA PHE A 33 -11.06 -14.21 3.00
C PHE A 33 -12.02 -13.02 3.20
N LEU A 34 -11.51 -11.78 3.19
CA LEU A 34 -12.29 -10.59 3.56
C LEU A 34 -13.31 -10.20 2.49
N ASP A 35 -13.00 -10.45 1.21
CA ASP A 35 -13.89 -10.17 0.09
C ASP A 35 -13.35 -10.83 -1.20
N ARG A 36 -14.15 -11.70 -1.84
CA ARG A 36 -13.73 -12.40 -3.07
C ARG A 36 -13.93 -11.58 -4.35
N GLY A 37 -14.80 -10.56 -4.31
CA GLY A 37 -15.26 -9.86 -5.52
C GLY A 37 -15.01 -8.35 -5.54
N ASN A 38 -14.80 -7.71 -4.39
CA ASN A 38 -14.84 -6.25 -4.34
C ASN A 38 -13.48 -5.61 -4.67
N ARG A 39 -13.22 -5.38 -5.96
CA ARG A 39 -12.03 -4.67 -6.46
C ARG A 39 -11.92 -3.24 -5.92
N LEU A 40 -13.05 -2.55 -5.72
CA LEU A 40 -13.06 -1.21 -5.13
C LEU A 40 -12.55 -1.23 -3.69
N LYS A 41 -12.85 -2.29 -2.93
CA LYS A 41 -12.34 -2.46 -1.57
C LYS A 41 -10.82 -2.68 -1.56
N VAL A 42 -10.26 -3.41 -2.52
CA VAL A 42 -8.79 -3.52 -2.69
C VAL A 42 -8.19 -2.14 -2.91
N ILE A 43 -8.71 -1.38 -3.87
CA ILE A 43 -8.21 -0.03 -4.19
C ILE A 43 -8.34 0.87 -2.96
N TYR A 44 -9.45 0.80 -2.22
CA TYR A 44 -9.63 1.59 -1.02
C TYR A 44 -8.62 1.22 0.08
N ILE A 45 -8.49 -0.05 0.44
CA ILE A 45 -7.60 -0.49 1.53
C ILE A 45 -6.14 -0.20 1.18
N TYR A 46 -5.68 -0.68 0.03
CA TYR A 46 -4.27 -0.57 -0.35
C TYR A 46 -3.94 0.82 -0.90
N GLY A 47 -4.91 1.54 -1.49
CA GLY A 47 -4.73 2.93 -1.91
C GLY A 47 -4.63 3.87 -0.72
N VAL A 48 -5.47 3.71 0.31
CA VAL A 48 -5.35 4.47 1.56
C VAL A 48 -4.02 4.16 2.24
N ALA A 49 -3.59 2.89 2.29
CA ALA A 49 -2.28 2.51 2.81
C ALA A 49 -1.12 3.12 2.00
N ALA A 50 -1.18 3.08 0.67
CA ALA A 50 -0.17 3.68 -0.19
C ALA A 50 -0.04 5.19 0.05
N LEU A 51 -1.17 5.90 0.10
CA LEU A 51 -1.22 7.33 0.36
C LEU A 51 -0.68 7.68 1.75
N SER A 52 -1.08 6.94 2.79
CA SER A 52 -0.63 7.21 4.15
C SER A 52 0.88 7.01 4.30
N PHE A 53 1.43 5.92 3.75
CA PHE A 53 2.89 5.69 3.75
C PHE A 53 3.64 6.73 2.92
N TYR A 54 3.09 7.16 1.78
CA TYR A 54 3.71 8.18 0.94
C TYR A 54 3.75 9.55 1.62
N VAL A 55 2.65 9.95 2.27
CA VAL A 55 2.60 11.19 3.05
C VAL A 55 3.59 11.13 4.22
N LEU A 56 3.65 10.00 4.95
CA LEU A 56 4.63 9.81 6.02
C LEU A 56 6.07 9.86 5.50
N TYR A 57 6.35 9.23 4.36
CA TYR A 57 7.65 9.29 3.71
C TYR A 57 8.06 10.73 3.42
N HIS A 58 7.16 11.53 2.83
CA HIS A 58 7.43 12.92 2.50
C HIS A 58 7.66 13.79 3.73
N LEU A 59 6.82 13.64 4.77
CA LEU A 59 7.01 14.35 6.03
C LEU A 59 8.37 14.03 6.67
N LEU A 60 8.76 12.76 6.64
CA LEU A 60 10.02 12.30 7.21
C LEU A 60 11.23 12.64 6.34
N SER A 61 11.04 12.94 5.05
CA SER A 61 12.10 13.40 4.13
C SER A 61 12.36 14.90 4.24
N ILE A 62 11.42 15.68 4.78
CA ILE A 62 11.56 17.13 4.96
C ILE A 62 12.38 17.44 6.22
N VAL A 63 12.35 16.54 7.22
CA VAL A 63 13.09 16.62 8.49
C VAL A 63 14.50 16.09 8.35
#